data_AF-A0A7V1SBI7-F1
#
_entry.id   AF-A0A7V1SBI7-F1
#
_cell.length_a   1.000
_cell.length_b   1.000
_cell.length_c   1.000
_cell.angle_alpha   90.00
_cell.angle_beta   90.00
_cell.angle_gamma   90.00
#
_symmetry.space_group_name_H-M   'P 1'
#
loop_
_entity.id
_entity.type
_entity.pdbx_description
1 polymer ?
#
loop_
_entity_poly.entity_id
_entity_poly.type
_entity_poly.pdbx_seq_one_letter_code
_entity_poly.pdbx_strand_id
1 'polypeptide(L)'
;MERAISAKEINNIKDLSMSRRAEFINYYLPAILAVAGAFIMLFIRIEVGQKFISDVALMMLALACYVLAALFQLTNLYAASRMAELISFFSAILGVFFNFSSWLVRWVNLYEFEIAQLRASGNAETPWIFRYIPFSNLYDLSLAFAFGAGLATILIARRKNLRILTVFSLPLAAIILTLARFIGGEYTNLMPILDSYWRPIHVGVASLSYGVALVCFAVAVAYLIKDNVKIEAMAIWAGAFALGVFASISKFSVFTEFVYRIGIFLPNSPKPLLTPFRLEIPYVGPLLVASGVLSLGMIASFLSYLYRGNEKARKIGYWMLSGSILTVTLAIAVLVYGVKITDNVGARLEAQLAQNPNGYVTAGRALAEKQQLSAQEFSRITPLQFEQMGRQFLQANKSAMYLSLNTNPVELSGLIMVLVALGFVALFSFRTEQLRERLPSLDVLDGLMYKTACLAFAGLAMLLITGAIWANESWGRPWGFDSKETGALVAWLTYAAFLHARISRGWTGRASAYFAIIGFLLVVFTYLGVSYLLPGLHSYA
;
A
#
# COMPACT_ATOMS: atom_id res chain seq x y z
N MET A 1 -10.44 -61.02 -14.92
CA MET A 1 -10.24 -61.21 -13.47
C MET A 1 -10.51 -59.86 -12.80
N GLU A 2 -11.78 -59.55 -12.54
CA GLU A 2 -12.17 -58.32 -11.83
C GLU A 2 -11.92 -58.50 -10.33
N ARG A 3 -11.10 -57.63 -9.74
CA ARG A 3 -10.86 -57.62 -8.29
C ARG A 3 -12.09 -57.01 -7.62
N ALA A 4 -12.85 -57.81 -6.88
CA ALA A 4 -13.95 -57.33 -6.06
C ALA A 4 -13.39 -56.41 -4.95
N ILE A 5 -13.83 -55.15 -4.95
CA ILE A 5 -13.45 -54.14 -3.95
C ILE A 5 -14.04 -54.55 -2.60
N SER A 6 -13.22 -54.59 -1.55
CA SER A 6 -13.64 -55.03 -0.22
C SER A 6 -14.58 -54.02 0.44
N ALA A 7 -15.54 -54.49 1.24
CA ALA A 7 -16.41 -53.63 2.05
C ALA A 7 -15.63 -52.66 2.95
N LYS A 8 -14.41 -53.05 3.37
CA LYS A 8 -13.49 -52.18 4.14
C LYS A 8 -12.91 -51.05 3.29
N GLU A 9 -12.62 -51.30 2.02
CA GLU A 9 -12.16 -50.27 1.07
C GLU A 9 -13.29 -49.31 0.73
N ILE A 10 -14.52 -49.80 0.55
CA ILE A 10 -15.71 -48.96 0.32
C ILE A 10 -15.97 -48.03 1.51
N ASN A 11 -15.86 -48.54 2.74
CA ASN A 11 -16.04 -47.71 3.95
C ASN A 11 -14.91 -46.68 4.12
N ASN A 12 -13.65 -47.04 3.86
CA ASN A 12 -12.54 -46.09 3.85
C ASN A 12 -12.73 -44.99 2.79
N ILE A 13 -13.21 -45.33 1.59
CA ILE A 13 -13.50 -44.35 0.53
C ILE A 13 -14.65 -43.42 0.96
N LYS A 14 -15.71 -43.96 1.58
CA LYS A 14 -16.81 -43.16 2.12
C LYS A 14 -16.35 -42.21 3.22
N ASP A 15 -15.56 -42.68 4.18
CA ASP A 15 -15.02 -41.84 5.26
C ASP A 15 -14.07 -40.75 4.75
N LEU A 16 -13.21 -41.08 3.77
CA LEU A 16 -12.39 -40.10 3.06
C LEU A 16 -13.23 -39.07 2.29
N SER A 17 -14.36 -39.49 1.71
CA SER A 17 -15.26 -38.60 0.99
C SER A 17 -16.05 -37.67 1.93
N MET A 18 -16.48 -38.19 3.09
CA MET A 18 -17.17 -37.40 4.12
C MET A 18 -16.22 -36.42 4.81
N SER A 19 -14.98 -36.82 5.09
CA SER A 19 -13.98 -35.92 5.67
C SER A 19 -13.59 -34.81 4.67
N ARG A 20 -13.40 -35.12 3.39
CA ARG A 20 -13.17 -34.11 2.34
C ARG A 20 -14.37 -33.17 2.16
N ARG A 21 -15.61 -33.66 2.24
CA ARG A 21 -16.81 -32.81 2.19
C ARG A 21 -16.89 -31.88 3.40
N ALA A 22 -16.66 -32.40 4.61
CA ALA A 22 -16.64 -31.58 5.82
C ALA A 22 -15.49 -30.55 5.78
N GLU A 23 -14.33 -30.91 5.21
CA GLU A 23 -13.21 -30.00 4.99
C GLU A 23 -13.57 -28.92 3.95
N PHE A 24 -14.18 -29.29 2.84
CA PHE A 24 -14.64 -28.34 1.82
C PHE A 24 -15.64 -27.32 2.39
N ILE A 25 -16.67 -27.80 3.08
CA ILE A 25 -17.72 -26.95 3.67
C ILE A 25 -17.16 -26.02 4.74
N ASN A 26 -16.30 -26.50 5.63
CA ASN A 26 -15.81 -25.68 6.74
C ASN A 26 -14.68 -24.72 6.35
N TYR A 27 -13.94 -24.99 5.27
CA TYR A 27 -12.73 -24.23 4.95
C TYR A 27 -12.75 -23.50 3.60
N TYR A 28 -13.48 -23.98 2.59
CA TYR A 28 -13.51 -23.36 1.26
C TYR A 28 -14.78 -22.54 1.05
N LEU A 29 -15.91 -23.03 1.57
CA LEU A 29 -17.21 -22.38 1.41
C LEU A 29 -17.22 -20.90 1.85
N PRO A 30 -16.64 -20.48 3.00
CA PRO A 30 -16.72 -19.08 3.40
C PRO A 30 -16.00 -18.12 2.45
N ALA A 31 -14.85 -18.53 1.89
CA ALA A 31 -14.12 -17.74 0.89
C ALA A 31 -14.88 -17.68 -0.44
N ILE A 32 -15.50 -18.80 -0.85
CA ILE A 32 -16.34 -18.86 -2.04
C ILE A 32 -17.57 -17.96 -1.87
N LEU A 33 -18.21 -17.99 -0.71
CA LEU A 33 -19.36 -17.15 -0.38
C LEU A 33 -19.01 -15.66 -0.36
N ALA A 34 -17.82 -15.28 0.11
CA ALA A 34 -17.37 -13.89 0.02
C ALA A 34 -17.23 -13.41 -1.43
N VAL A 35 -16.67 -14.24 -2.31
CA VAL A 35 -16.53 -13.88 -3.73
C VAL A 35 -17.89 -13.89 -4.44
N ALA A 36 -18.68 -14.95 -4.27
CA ALA A 36 -20.01 -15.09 -4.86
C ALA A 36 -20.96 -13.98 -4.38
N GLY A 37 -20.93 -13.67 -3.08
CA GLY A 37 -21.70 -12.58 -2.49
C GLY A 37 -21.34 -11.21 -3.10
N ALA A 38 -20.07 -10.95 -3.40
CA ALA A 38 -19.67 -9.70 -4.03
C ALA A 38 -20.24 -9.55 -5.45
N PHE A 39 -20.35 -10.65 -6.20
CA PHE A 39 -21.07 -10.65 -7.48
C PHE A 39 -22.57 -10.42 -7.29
N ILE A 40 -23.20 -10.98 -6.26
CA ILE A 40 -24.60 -10.66 -5.92
C ILE A 40 -24.74 -9.16 -5.62
N MET A 41 -23.84 -8.57 -4.84
CA MET A 41 -23.81 -7.13 -4.58
C MET A 41 -23.68 -6.31 -5.87
N LEU A 42 -22.85 -6.75 -6.81
CA LEU A 42 -22.74 -6.14 -8.14
C LEU A 42 -24.08 -6.18 -8.88
N PHE A 43 -24.76 -7.33 -8.92
CA PHE A 43 -26.08 -7.44 -9.58
C PHE A 43 -27.11 -6.52 -8.91
N ILE A 44 -27.17 -6.48 -7.57
CA ILE A 44 -28.06 -5.56 -6.86
C ILE A 44 -27.74 -4.11 -7.20
N ARG A 45 -26.45 -3.75 -7.30
CA ARG A 45 -26.04 -2.40 -7.69
C ARG A 45 -26.50 -2.04 -9.11
N ILE A 46 -26.49 -2.99 -10.04
CA ILE A 46 -26.96 -2.77 -11.42
C ILE A 46 -28.46 -2.49 -11.42
N GLU A 47 -29.24 -3.25 -10.65
CA GLU A 47 -30.70 -3.09 -10.56
C GLU A 47 -31.13 -1.82 -9.81
N VAL A 48 -30.46 -1.49 -8.70
CA VAL A 48 -30.81 -0.34 -7.85
C VAL A 48 -30.29 0.99 -8.43
N GLY A 49 -29.22 0.94 -9.24
CA GLY A 49 -28.57 2.12 -9.81
C GLY A 49 -27.87 2.99 -8.75
N GLN A 50 -27.79 4.30 -9.02
CA GLN A 50 -27.00 5.27 -8.25
C GLN A 50 -27.42 5.45 -6.77
N LYS A 51 -28.59 4.93 -6.36
CA LYS A 51 -29.03 4.94 -4.95
C LYS A 51 -28.36 3.85 -4.11
N PHE A 52 -27.62 2.93 -4.73
CA PHE A 52 -26.90 1.88 -4.04
C PHE A 52 -25.76 2.45 -3.17
N ILE A 53 -25.28 1.65 -2.21
CA ILE A 53 -24.14 2.02 -1.37
C ILE A 53 -22.91 2.33 -2.25
N SER A 54 -22.20 3.42 -1.93
CA SER A 54 -21.04 3.83 -2.72
C SER A 54 -19.86 2.86 -2.59
N ASP A 55 -19.02 2.80 -3.62
CA ASP A 55 -17.77 2.03 -3.62
C ASP A 55 -16.86 2.42 -2.46
N VAL A 56 -16.78 3.72 -2.14
CA VAL A 56 -16.01 4.23 -1.01
C VAL A 56 -16.56 3.74 0.33
N ALA A 57 -17.88 3.70 0.51
CA ALA A 57 -18.48 3.19 1.74
C ALA A 57 -18.21 1.69 1.92
N LEU A 58 -18.30 0.90 0.84
CA LEU A 58 -17.91 -0.52 0.85
C LEU A 58 -16.43 -0.70 1.18
N MET A 59 -15.53 0.13 0.63
CA MET A 59 -14.12 0.10 1.00
C MET A 59 -13.90 0.43 2.48
N MET A 60 -14.65 1.39 3.05
CA MET A 60 -14.54 1.72 4.48
C MET A 60 -15.00 0.56 5.36
N LEU A 61 -16.06 -0.15 4.96
CA LEU A 61 -16.49 -1.38 5.62
C LEU A 61 -15.41 -2.46 5.54
N ALA A 62 -14.79 -2.64 4.37
CA ALA A 62 -13.68 -3.58 4.18
C ALA A 62 -12.50 -3.26 5.10
N LEU A 63 -12.12 -1.98 5.17
CA LEU A 63 -11.06 -1.50 6.06
C LEU A 63 -11.40 -1.79 7.53
N ALA A 64 -12.62 -1.44 7.96
CA ALA A 64 -13.07 -1.72 9.33
C ALA A 64 -13.01 -3.22 9.63
N CYS A 65 -13.43 -4.06 8.70
CA CYS A 65 -13.37 -5.52 8.84
C CYS A 65 -11.93 -6.05 8.92
N TYR A 66 -10.99 -5.55 8.11
CA TYR A 66 -9.58 -5.96 8.20
C TYR A 66 -8.93 -5.49 9.50
N VAL A 67 -9.22 -4.27 9.96
CA VAL A 67 -8.75 -3.76 11.26
C VAL A 67 -9.33 -4.60 12.40
N LEU A 68 -10.64 -4.87 12.38
CA LEU A 68 -11.30 -5.71 13.37
C LEU A 68 -10.69 -7.12 13.40
N ALA A 69 -10.44 -7.70 12.22
CA ALA A 69 -9.81 -9.00 12.09
C ALA A 69 -8.41 -9.02 12.70
N ALA A 70 -7.58 -8.03 12.37
CA ALA A 70 -6.24 -7.87 12.92
C ALA A 70 -6.27 -7.71 14.45
N LEU A 71 -7.14 -6.84 14.98
CA LEU A 71 -7.27 -6.58 16.42
C LEU A 71 -7.71 -7.82 17.18
N PHE A 72 -8.72 -8.55 16.70
CA PHE A 72 -9.17 -9.78 17.35
C PHE A 72 -8.16 -10.91 17.23
N GLN A 73 -7.41 -11.00 16.13
CA GLN A 73 -6.32 -11.95 16.04
C GLN A 73 -5.20 -11.62 17.03
N LEU A 74 -4.90 -10.34 17.19
CA LEU A 74 -3.92 -9.86 18.14
C LEU A 74 -4.35 -10.12 19.60
N THR A 75 -5.62 -9.89 19.91
CA THR A 75 -6.21 -10.27 21.19
C THR A 75 -6.10 -11.78 21.39
N ASN A 76 -6.44 -12.57 20.38
CA ASN A 76 -6.32 -14.02 20.43
C ASN A 76 -4.87 -14.48 20.62
N LEU A 77 -3.87 -13.72 20.13
CA LEU A 77 -2.44 -14.01 20.32
C LEU A 77 -2.02 -13.88 21.79
N TYR A 78 -2.48 -12.85 22.50
CA TYR A 78 -2.09 -12.61 23.90
C TYR A 78 -3.03 -13.24 24.93
N ALA A 79 -4.31 -13.38 24.58
CA ALA A 79 -5.36 -13.98 25.38
C ALA A 79 -6.12 -14.98 24.50
N ALA A 80 -5.76 -16.26 24.58
CA ALA A 80 -6.35 -17.30 23.74
C ALA A 80 -7.86 -17.34 23.95
N SER A 81 -8.62 -17.08 22.90
CA SER A 81 -10.07 -17.06 22.95
C SER A 81 -10.62 -17.57 21.63
N ARG A 82 -11.41 -18.65 21.72
CA ARG A 82 -12.10 -19.20 20.55
C ARG A 82 -13.01 -18.16 19.90
N MET A 83 -13.65 -17.32 20.70
CA MET A 83 -14.49 -16.23 20.23
C MET A 83 -13.66 -15.21 19.43
N ALA A 84 -12.51 -14.79 19.95
CA ALA A 84 -11.63 -13.85 19.26
C ALA A 84 -11.09 -14.41 17.93
N GLU A 85 -10.71 -15.69 17.90
CA GLU A 85 -10.30 -16.37 16.68
C GLU A 85 -11.42 -16.40 15.62
N LEU A 86 -12.66 -16.69 16.03
CA LEU A 86 -13.82 -16.73 15.12
C LEU A 86 -14.17 -15.34 14.60
N ILE A 87 -14.24 -14.34 15.49
CA ILE A 87 -14.49 -12.95 15.09
C ILE A 87 -13.42 -12.49 14.10
N SER A 88 -12.14 -12.78 14.38
CA SER A 88 -11.03 -12.48 13.48
C SER A 88 -11.24 -13.09 12.09
N PHE A 89 -11.51 -14.40 12.04
CA PHE A 89 -11.67 -15.13 10.78
C PHE A 89 -12.86 -14.63 9.95
N PHE A 90 -14.03 -14.47 10.57
CA PHE A 90 -15.22 -13.98 9.87
C PHE A 90 -15.09 -12.51 9.46
N SER A 91 -14.46 -11.68 10.28
CA SER A 91 -14.17 -10.29 9.92
C SER A 91 -13.21 -10.23 8.72
N ALA A 92 -12.21 -11.12 8.64
CA ALA A 92 -11.35 -11.20 7.47
C ALA A 92 -12.14 -11.56 6.19
N ILE A 93 -13.06 -12.52 6.29
CA ILE A 93 -13.95 -12.93 5.19
C ILE A 93 -14.86 -11.78 4.75
N LEU A 94 -15.51 -11.10 5.68
CA LEU A 94 -16.31 -9.91 5.40
C LEU A 94 -15.46 -8.80 4.78
N GLY A 95 -14.23 -8.63 5.24
CA GLY A 95 -13.29 -7.68 4.66
C GLY A 95 -13.01 -7.96 3.18
N VAL A 96 -12.74 -9.22 2.83
CA VAL A 96 -12.56 -9.62 1.41
C VAL A 96 -13.84 -9.43 0.60
N PHE A 97 -15.00 -9.80 1.16
CA PHE A 97 -16.30 -9.58 0.52
C PHE A 97 -16.56 -8.09 0.21
N PHE A 98 -16.41 -7.21 1.20
CA PHE A 98 -16.65 -5.77 1.03
C PHE A 98 -15.61 -5.13 0.14
N ASN A 99 -14.35 -5.56 0.20
CA ASN A 99 -13.29 -5.05 -0.66
C ASN A 99 -13.58 -5.39 -2.13
N PHE A 100 -13.90 -6.65 -2.41
CA PHE A 100 -14.23 -7.06 -3.77
C PHE A 100 -15.53 -6.42 -4.25
N SER A 101 -16.54 -6.29 -3.38
CA SER A 101 -17.78 -5.57 -3.69
C SER A 101 -17.51 -4.11 -4.04
N SER A 102 -16.64 -3.42 -3.28
CA SER A 102 -16.22 -2.05 -3.55
C SER A 102 -15.62 -1.94 -4.96
N TRP A 103 -14.68 -2.84 -5.29
CA TRP A 103 -14.05 -2.87 -6.60
C TRP A 103 -15.04 -3.15 -7.74
N LEU A 104 -15.98 -4.09 -7.56
CA LEU A 104 -17.01 -4.39 -8.56
C LEU A 104 -18.03 -3.25 -8.73
N VAL A 105 -18.48 -2.63 -7.65
CA VAL A 105 -19.39 -1.45 -7.72
C VAL A 105 -18.70 -0.31 -8.45
N ARG A 106 -17.41 -0.13 -8.18
CA ARG A 106 -16.60 0.89 -8.84
C ARG A 106 -16.46 0.67 -10.34
N TRP A 107 -16.43 -0.58 -10.81
CA TRP A 107 -16.46 -0.91 -12.24
C TRP A 107 -17.70 -0.30 -12.92
N VAL A 108 -18.87 -0.50 -12.33
CA VAL A 108 -20.11 0.01 -12.91
C VAL A 108 -20.20 1.53 -12.79
N ASN A 109 -19.72 2.10 -11.68
CA ASN A 109 -19.67 3.56 -11.52
C ASN A 109 -18.76 4.22 -12.57
N LEU A 110 -17.62 3.61 -12.89
CA LEU A 110 -16.71 4.13 -13.92
C LEU A 110 -17.35 4.04 -15.32
N TYR A 111 -18.07 2.94 -15.60
CA TYR A 111 -18.87 2.79 -16.83
C TYR A 111 -19.90 3.92 -16.97
N GLU A 112 -20.73 4.13 -15.95
CA GLU A 112 -21.78 5.16 -16.00
C GLU A 112 -21.20 6.57 -16.09
N PHE A 113 -20.09 6.83 -15.41
CA PHE A 113 -19.39 8.12 -15.45
C PHE A 113 -18.92 8.48 -16.85
N GLU A 114 -18.18 7.59 -17.52
CA GLU A 114 -17.61 7.86 -18.85
C GLU A 114 -18.72 7.88 -19.92
N ILE A 115 -19.73 6.99 -19.82
CA ILE A 115 -20.89 7.02 -20.73
C ILE A 115 -21.68 8.33 -20.58
N ALA A 116 -21.91 8.81 -19.36
CA ALA A 116 -22.59 10.09 -19.14
C ALA A 116 -21.81 11.25 -19.79
N GLN A 117 -20.48 11.25 -19.71
CA GLN A 117 -19.66 12.25 -20.39
C GLN A 117 -19.71 12.15 -21.91
N LEU A 118 -19.63 10.94 -22.47
CA LEU A 118 -19.74 10.74 -23.92
C LEU A 118 -21.10 11.20 -24.45
N ARG A 119 -22.19 10.89 -23.73
CA ARG A 119 -23.52 11.36 -24.10
C ARG A 119 -23.65 12.88 -24.00
N ALA A 120 -23.07 13.48 -22.97
CA ALA A 120 -23.05 14.93 -22.81
C ALA A 120 -22.25 15.64 -23.92
N SER A 121 -21.25 14.99 -24.51
CA SER A 121 -20.49 15.51 -25.66
C SER A 121 -21.15 15.22 -27.02
N GLY A 122 -22.34 14.62 -27.03
CA GLY A 122 -23.05 14.23 -28.26
C GLY A 122 -22.51 12.96 -28.91
N ASN A 123 -21.58 12.25 -28.28
CA ASN A 123 -21.08 10.96 -28.74
C ASN A 123 -22.03 9.82 -28.30
N ALA A 124 -22.59 9.10 -29.29
CA ALA A 124 -23.48 7.96 -29.06
C ALA A 124 -22.75 6.62 -28.88
N GLU A 125 -21.43 6.59 -28.98
CA GLU A 125 -20.63 5.36 -28.83
C GLU A 125 -20.81 4.71 -27.46
N THR A 126 -20.82 3.38 -27.43
CA THR A 126 -20.78 2.56 -26.21
C THR A 126 -19.54 1.69 -26.25
N PRO A 127 -18.39 2.17 -25.72
CA PRO A 127 -17.18 1.35 -25.64
C PRO A 127 -17.43 0.05 -24.85
N TRP A 128 -16.65 -0.97 -25.16
CA TRP A 128 -16.74 -2.30 -24.57
C TRP A 128 -16.62 -2.30 -23.04
N ILE A 129 -17.37 -3.18 -22.36
CA ILE A 129 -17.58 -3.09 -20.90
C ILE A 129 -16.32 -3.31 -20.05
N PHE A 130 -15.34 -4.10 -20.51
CA PHE A 130 -14.15 -4.33 -19.69
C PHE A 130 -13.10 -3.21 -19.81
N ARG A 131 -13.32 -2.21 -20.68
CA ARG A 131 -12.60 -0.92 -20.62
C ARG A 131 -12.72 -0.27 -19.25
N TYR A 132 -13.81 -0.51 -18.54
CA TYR A 132 -14.12 0.17 -17.28
C TYR A 132 -13.69 -0.63 -16.05
N ILE A 133 -12.98 -1.77 -16.21
CA ILE A 133 -12.43 -2.46 -15.04
C ILE A 133 -11.52 -1.48 -14.28
N PRO A 134 -11.72 -1.28 -12.96
CA PRO A 134 -11.02 -0.24 -12.20
C PRO A 134 -9.55 -0.60 -12.05
N PHE A 135 -8.74 0.00 -12.92
CA PHE A 135 -7.27 -0.06 -12.93
C PHE A 135 -6.70 1.26 -13.48
N SER A 136 -7.45 2.35 -13.40
CA SER A 136 -7.13 3.61 -14.07
C SER A 136 -6.21 4.49 -13.21
N ASN A 137 -6.21 4.30 -11.90
CA ASN A 137 -5.39 5.07 -10.97
C ASN A 137 -4.88 4.23 -9.79
N LEU A 138 -4.07 4.83 -8.93
CA LEU A 138 -3.46 4.11 -7.81
C LEU A 138 -4.46 3.73 -6.72
N TYR A 139 -5.60 4.43 -6.61
CA TYR A 139 -6.69 4.01 -5.73
C TYR A 139 -7.27 2.66 -6.16
N ASP A 140 -7.55 2.51 -7.45
CA ASP A 140 -8.07 1.27 -8.03
C ASP A 140 -7.09 0.10 -7.82
N LEU A 141 -5.79 0.36 -8.06
CA LEU A 141 -4.72 -0.61 -7.81
C LEU A 141 -4.62 -1.00 -6.33
N SER A 142 -4.81 -0.03 -5.43
CA SER A 142 -4.81 -0.29 -3.98
C SER A 142 -5.94 -1.23 -3.59
N LEU A 143 -7.15 -1.02 -4.13
CA LEU A 143 -8.30 -1.91 -3.88
C LEU A 143 -7.99 -3.34 -4.34
N ALA A 144 -7.54 -3.49 -5.58
CA ALA A 144 -7.23 -4.80 -6.16
C ALA A 144 -6.09 -5.52 -5.41
N PHE A 145 -5.04 -4.78 -5.02
CA PHE A 145 -3.95 -5.32 -4.21
C PHE A 145 -4.45 -5.75 -2.82
N ALA A 146 -5.19 -4.89 -2.11
CA ALA A 146 -5.76 -5.25 -0.80
C ALA A 146 -6.72 -6.45 -0.88
N PHE A 147 -7.50 -6.57 -1.96
CA PHE A 147 -8.31 -7.75 -2.24
C PHE A 147 -7.43 -9.00 -2.43
N GLY A 148 -6.40 -8.94 -3.28
CA GLY A 148 -5.47 -10.04 -3.51
C GLY A 148 -4.78 -10.50 -2.21
N ALA A 149 -4.34 -9.55 -1.38
CA ALA A 149 -3.73 -9.82 -0.09
C ALA A 149 -4.70 -10.46 0.91
N GLY A 150 -5.93 -9.93 0.99
CA GLY A 150 -6.98 -10.48 1.83
C GLY A 150 -7.38 -11.89 1.40
N LEU A 151 -7.59 -12.11 0.10
CA LEU A 151 -7.90 -13.42 -0.46
C LEU A 151 -6.79 -14.42 -0.15
N ALA A 152 -5.54 -14.12 -0.51
CA ALA A 152 -4.39 -14.97 -0.22
C ALA A 152 -4.27 -15.30 1.28
N THR A 153 -4.53 -14.32 2.15
CA THR A 153 -4.55 -14.51 3.60
C THR A 153 -5.61 -15.51 4.04
N ILE A 154 -6.85 -15.37 3.56
CA ILE A 154 -7.94 -16.30 3.90
C ILE A 154 -7.63 -17.70 3.39
N LEU A 155 -7.10 -17.83 2.18
CA LEU A 155 -6.71 -19.14 1.60
C LEU A 155 -5.73 -19.90 2.51
N ILE A 156 -4.79 -19.19 3.15
CA ILE A 156 -3.86 -19.77 4.11
C ILE A 156 -4.53 -20.02 5.48
N ALA A 157 -5.28 -19.04 5.98
CA ALA A 157 -5.97 -19.09 7.27
C ALA A 157 -7.09 -20.16 7.34
N ARG A 158 -7.37 -20.85 6.23
CA ARG A 158 -8.18 -22.08 6.21
C ARG A 158 -7.66 -23.11 7.20
N ARG A 159 -6.35 -23.28 7.29
CA ARG A 159 -5.75 -24.21 8.24
C ARG A 159 -5.70 -23.54 9.61
N LYS A 160 -6.33 -24.15 10.63
CA LYS A 160 -6.38 -23.59 12.00
C LYS A 160 -5.01 -23.17 12.53
N ASN A 161 -3.99 -24.01 12.34
CA ASN A 161 -2.63 -23.73 12.78
C ASN A 161 -2.00 -22.51 12.08
N LEU A 162 -2.48 -22.14 10.89
CA LEU A 162 -1.99 -21.00 10.12
C LEU A 162 -2.81 -19.73 10.30
N ARG A 163 -3.94 -19.78 11.03
CA ARG A 163 -4.77 -18.60 11.32
C ARG A 163 -4.01 -17.52 12.09
N ILE A 164 -3.03 -17.93 12.90
CA ILE A 164 -2.20 -16.97 13.63
C ILE A 164 -1.43 -16.04 12.70
N LEU A 165 -1.16 -16.45 11.45
CA LEU A 165 -0.43 -15.64 10.47
C LEU A 165 -1.23 -14.41 9.99
N THR A 166 -2.55 -14.38 10.20
CA THR A 166 -3.36 -13.21 9.84
C THR A 166 -2.98 -11.97 10.66
N VAL A 167 -2.34 -12.14 11.82
CA VAL A 167 -1.81 -11.04 12.64
C VAL A 167 -0.72 -10.25 11.93
N PHE A 168 -0.08 -10.84 10.91
CA PHE A 168 0.97 -10.21 10.13
C PHE A 168 0.45 -9.68 8.78
N SER A 169 -0.44 -10.39 8.11
CA SER A 169 -0.88 -10.02 6.76
C SER A 169 -2.08 -9.08 6.71
N LEU A 170 -3.08 -9.24 7.59
CA LEU A 170 -4.29 -8.39 7.57
C LEU A 170 -4.01 -6.92 7.95
N PRO A 171 -3.13 -6.60 8.92
CA PRO A 171 -2.75 -5.21 9.16
C PRO A 171 -2.18 -4.56 7.90
N LEU A 172 -1.36 -5.28 7.13
CA LEU A 172 -0.80 -4.75 5.89
C LEU A 172 -1.88 -4.52 4.83
N ALA A 173 -2.86 -5.42 4.70
CA ALA A 173 -4.01 -5.20 3.82
C ALA A 173 -4.87 -3.99 4.25
N ALA A 174 -5.08 -3.80 5.56
CA ALA A 174 -5.76 -2.64 6.12
C ALA A 174 -4.99 -1.34 5.82
N ILE A 175 -3.66 -1.36 5.95
CA ILE A 175 -2.81 -0.23 5.56
C ILE A 175 -3.03 0.10 4.10
N ILE A 176 -2.96 -0.87 3.17
CA ILE A 176 -3.17 -0.60 1.74
C ILE A 176 -4.50 0.12 1.48
N LEU A 177 -5.58 -0.28 2.16
CA LEU A 177 -6.87 0.42 2.06
C LEU A 177 -6.88 1.82 2.69
N THR A 178 -6.17 2.00 3.81
CA THR A 178 -5.98 3.33 4.40
C THR A 178 -5.20 4.24 3.45
N LEU A 179 -4.17 3.72 2.79
CA LEU A 179 -3.42 4.45 1.75
C LEU A 179 -4.35 4.84 0.60
N ALA A 180 -5.15 3.89 0.10
CA ALA A 180 -6.15 4.14 -0.94
C ALA A 180 -7.03 5.34 -0.58
N ARG A 181 -7.55 5.38 0.66
CA ARG A 181 -8.43 6.46 1.11
C ARG A 181 -7.82 7.86 0.94
N PHE A 182 -6.51 8.00 1.13
CA PHE A 182 -5.79 9.27 1.02
C PHE A 182 -5.32 9.58 -0.41
N ILE A 183 -5.10 8.56 -1.25
CA ILE A 183 -4.75 8.72 -2.67
C ILE A 183 -5.85 9.45 -3.44
N GLY A 184 -7.11 9.16 -3.14
CA GLY A 184 -8.27 9.77 -3.80
C GLY A 184 -8.88 8.86 -4.86
N GLY A 185 -10.21 8.69 -4.80
CA GLY A 185 -10.97 7.77 -5.64
C GLY A 185 -11.66 8.44 -6.84
N GLU A 186 -11.11 9.53 -7.36
CA GLU A 186 -11.71 10.27 -8.48
C GLU A 186 -11.79 9.40 -9.74
N TYR A 187 -12.90 9.55 -10.47
CA TYR A 187 -13.07 8.91 -11.77
C TYR A 187 -12.37 9.74 -12.83
N THR A 188 -11.49 9.11 -13.61
CA THR A 188 -10.70 9.77 -14.64
C THR A 188 -10.98 9.10 -15.98
N ASN A 189 -11.01 9.90 -17.05
CA ASN A 189 -11.15 9.36 -18.39
C ASN A 189 -9.88 8.61 -18.76
N LEU A 190 -10.07 7.39 -19.26
CA LEU A 190 -8.96 6.55 -19.66
C LEU A 190 -8.31 7.13 -20.92
N MET A 191 -7.00 7.30 -20.89
CA MET A 191 -6.23 7.71 -22.07
C MET A 191 -6.41 6.67 -23.19
N PRO A 192 -6.64 7.09 -24.45
CA PRO A 192 -6.91 6.17 -25.55
C PRO A 192 -5.87 5.06 -25.71
N ILE A 193 -4.59 5.38 -25.48
CA ILE A 193 -3.47 4.43 -25.60
C ILE A 193 -3.50 3.31 -24.56
N LEU A 194 -4.21 3.50 -23.43
CA LEU A 194 -4.36 2.52 -22.36
C LEU A 194 -5.60 1.64 -22.55
N ASP A 195 -6.46 1.93 -23.53
CA ASP A 195 -7.64 1.11 -23.81
C ASP A 195 -7.26 -0.15 -24.58
N SER A 196 -7.06 -1.23 -23.84
CA SER A 196 -6.61 -2.51 -24.37
C SER A 196 -7.24 -3.66 -23.59
N TYR A 197 -7.49 -4.76 -24.29
CA TYR A 197 -7.91 -6.02 -23.69
C TYR A 197 -6.91 -6.57 -22.67
N TRP A 198 -5.62 -6.27 -22.85
CA TRP A 198 -4.57 -6.78 -21.97
C TRP A 198 -4.45 -6.02 -20.66
N ARG A 199 -4.91 -4.75 -20.58
CA ARG A 199 -4.78 -3.96 -19.36
C ARG A 199 -5.44 -4.64 -18.15
N PRO A 200 -6.72 -5.08 -18.21
CA PRO A 200 -7.32 -5.77 -17.07
C PRO A 200 -6.68 -7.10 -16.72
N ILE A 201 -6.16 -7.83 -17.71
CA ILE A 201 -5.47 -9.11 -17.50
C ILE A 201 -4.14 -8.87 -16.79
N HIS A 202 -3.30 -8.00 -17.36
CA HIS A 202 -2.00 -7.66 -16.83
C HIS A 202 -2.09 -7.11 -15.42
N VAL A 203 -2.90 -6.06 -15.23
CA VAL A 203 -3.01 -5.38 -13.94
C VAL A 203 -3.72 -6.25 -12.89
N GLY A 204 -4.69 -7.09 -13.30
CA GLY A 204 -5.33 -8.06 -12.43
C GLY A 204 -4.35 -9.13 -11.92
N VAL A 205 -3.56 -9.71 -12.82
CA VAL A 205 -2.49 -10.66 -12.45
C VAL A 205 -1.47 -10.00 -11.54
N ALA A 206 -1.06 -8.76 -11.83
CA ALA A 206 -0.13 -8.01 -10.99
C ALA A 206 -0.66 -7.84 -9.56
N SER A 207 -1.90 -7.40 -9.41
CA SER A 207 -2.55 -7.15 -8.12
C SER A 207 -2.65 -8.40 -7.26
N LEU A 208 -3.03 -9.54 -7.86
CA LEU A 208 -3.08 -10.84 -7.16
C LEU A 208 -1.68 -11.30 -6.74
N SER A 209 -0.68 -11.12 -7.61
CA SER A 209 0.71 -11.51 -7.35
C SER A 209 1.32 -10.72 -6.19
N TYR A 210 1.05 -9.41 -6.13
CA TYR A 210 1.46 -8.56 -5.01
C TYR A 210 0.81 -8.99 -3.69
N GLY A 211 -0.46 -9.39 -3.74
CA GLY A 211 -1.17 -9.97 -2.59
C GLY A 211 -0.49 -11.23 -2.05
N VAL A 212 -0.06 -12.13 -2.92
CA VAL A 212 0.69 -13.34 -2.54
C VAL A 212 2.08 -13.00 -2.01
N ALA A 213 2.79 -12.04 -2.62
CA ALA A 213 4.09 -11.56 -2.15
C ALA A 213 4.01 -10.96 -0.74
N LEU A 214 2.94 -10.21 -0.43
CA LEU A 214 2.66 -9.69 0.92
C LEU A 214 2.51 -10.82 1.94
N VAL A 215 1.79 -11.88 1.58
CA VAL A 215 1.63 -13.03 2.46
C VAL A 215 2.94 -13.80 2.63
N CYS A 216 3.77 -13.89 1.58
CA CYS A 216 5.12 -14.44 1.67
C CYS A 216 5.99 -13.64 2.66
N PHE A 217 5.93 -12.31 2.59
CA PHE A 217 6.57 -11.41 3.55
C PHE A 217 6.08 -11.64 4.98
N ALA A 218 4.76 -11.73 5.18
CA ALA A 218 4.16 -11.97 6.49
C ALA A 218 4.65 -13.30 7.11
N VAL A 219 4.76 -14.36 6.30
CA VAL A 219 5.31 -15.66 6.73
C VAL A 219 6.80 -15.54 7.05
N ALA A 220 7.58 -14.80 6.26
CA ALA A 220 9.00 -14.57 6.51
C ALA A 220 9.25 -13.84 7.83
N VAL A 221 8.45 -12.82 8.13
CA VAL A 221 8.52 -12.10 9.43
C VAL A 221 8.16 -13.04 10.58
N ALA A 222 7.08 -13.82 10.44
CA ALA A 222 6.71 -14.84 11.43
C ALA A 222 7.84 -15.88 11.64
N TYR A 223 8.50 -16.30 10.57
CA TYR A 223 9.64 -17.21 10.62
C TYR A 223 10.78 -16.63 11.44
N LEU A 224 11.21 -15.39 11.17
CA LEU A 224 12.32 -14.75 11.90
C LEU A 224 12.01 -14.62 13.40
N ILE A 225 10.77 -14.27 13.74
CA ILE A 225 10.34 -14.19 15.15
C ILE A 225 10.41 -15.57 15.81
N LYS A 226 9.89 -16.62 15.15
CA LYS A 226 9.92 -18.01 15.63
C LYS A 226 11.36 -18.52 15.79
N ASP A 227 12.26 -18.10 14.90
CA ASP A 227 13.67 -18.49 14.87
C ASP A 227 14.56 -17.66 15.82
N ASN A 228 13.97 -17.06 16.86
CA ASN A 228 14.67 -16.31 17.89
C ASN A 228 15.48 -15.10 17.38
N VAL A 229 15.13 -14.52 16.23
CA VAL A 229 15.70 -13.23 15.83
C VAL A 229 15.24 -12.17 16.84
N LYS A 230 16.21 -11.41 17.34
CA LYS A 230 15.97 -10.35 18.33
C LYS A 230 15.12 -9.25 17.70
N ILE A 231 14.04 -8.85 18.38
CA ILE A 231 13.14 -7.77 17.92
C ILE A 231 13.91 -6.45 17.76
N GLU A 232 14.96 -6.24 18.57
CA GLU A 232 15.85 -5.09 18.47
C GLU A 232 16.57 -5.01 17.11
N ALA A 233 16.86 -6.14 16.47
CA ALA A 233 17.43 -6.14 15.11
C ALA A 233 16.39 -5.70 14.07
N MET A 234 15.12 -6.13 14.24
CA MET A 234 14.02 -5.68 13.38
C MET A 234 13.74 -4.19 13.59
N ALA A 235 13.85 -3.71 14.83
CA ALA A 235 13.72 -2.30 15.18
C ALA A 235 14.73 -1.39 14.48
N ILE A 236 15.97 -1.86 14.32
CA ILE A 236 17.01 -1.11 13.60
C ILE A 236 16.59 -0.88 12.15
N TRP A 237 16.10 -1.92 11.46
CA TRP A 237 15.63 -1.79 10.09
C TRP A 237 14.37 -0.94 9.96
N ALA A 238 13.42 -1.08 10.88
CA ALA A 238 12.24 -0.21 10.93
C ALA A 238 12.61 1.26 11.17
N GLY A 239 13.60 1.52 12.03
CA GLY A 239 14.16 2.85 12.28
C GLY A 239 14.89 3.40 11.06
N ALA A 240 15.69 2.59 10.36
CA ALA A 240 16.36 3.02 9.12
C ALA A 240 15.34 3.38 8.03
N PHE A 241 14.28 2.58 7.89
CA PHE A 241 13.15 2.91 7.02
C PHE A 241 12.48 4.22 7.42
N ALA A 242 12.22 4.42 8.72
CA ALA A 242 11.65 5.66 9.25
C ALA A 242 12.48 6.89 8.90
N LEU A 243 13.80 6.80 9.07
CA LEU A 243 14.72 7.88 8.72
C LEU A 243 14.75 8.16 7.21
N GLY A 244 14.71 7.11 6.38
CA GLY A 244 14.61 7.27 4.92
C GLY A 244 13.32 7.98 4.49
N VAL A 245 12.19 7.66 5.13
CA VAL A 245 10.92 8.36 4.90
C VAL A 245 11.03 9.81 5.37
N PHE A 246 11.42 10.07 6.62
CA PHE A 246 11.54 11.44 7.14
C PHE A 246 12.50 12.30 6.33
N ALA A 247 13.58 11.72 5.81
CA ALA A 247 14.53 12.41 4.97
C ALA A 247 13.94 12.75 3.60
N SER A 248 13.07 11.91 3.03
CA SER A 248 12.55 12.12 1.67
C SER A 248 11.25 12.95 1.60
N ILE A 249 10.43 12.93 2.66
CA ILE A 249 9.17 13.70 2.69
C ILE A 249 9.39 15.21 2.66
N SER A 250 8.39 15.96 2.21
CA SER A 250 8.44 17.42 2.09
C SER A 250 9.64 17.92 1.27
N LYS A 251 10.12 17.10 0.30
CA LYS A 251 11.33 17.37 -0.51
C LYS A 251 12.57 17.66 0.35
N PHE A 252 12.86 16.79 1.31
CA PHE A 252 14.03 16.89 2.17
C PHE A 252 14.06 18.08 3.15
N SER A 253 12.99 18.90 3.21
CA SER A 253 12.94 20.09 4.08
C SER A 253 12.91 19.75 5.58
N VAL A 254 12.50 18.53 5.95
CA VAL A 254 12.36 18.14 7.36
C VAL A 254 13.71 18.16 8.08
N PHE A 255 14.78 17.62 7.49
CA PHE A 255 16.11 17.62 8.14
C PHE A 255 17.01 18.77 7.72
N THR A 256 16.68 19.50 6.65
CA THR A 256 17.48 20.65 6.17
C THR A 256 17.00 21.97 6.74
N GLU A 257 15.69 22.16 6.83
CA GLU A 257 15.05 23.41 7.24
C GLU A 257 14.17 23.26 8.49
N PHE A 258 14.00 22.03 9.01
CA PHE A 258 13.14 21.72 10.15
C PHE A 258 11.66 22.07 9.96
N VAL A 259 11.21 22.13 8.71
CA VAL A 259 9.82 22.48 8.34
C VAL A 259 9.18 21.38 7.52
N TYR A 260 7.86 21.27 7.65
CA TYR A 260 7.02 20.42 6.80
C TYR A 260 6.06 21.31 6.01
N ARG A 261 6.10 21.21 4.69
CA ARG A 261 5.28 22.04 3.80
C ARG A 261 4.28 21.17 3.06
N ILE A 262 3.00 21.51 3.11
CA ILE A 262 1.96 20.86 2.32
C ILE A 262 1.67 21.69 1.07
N GLY A 263 1.37 21.06 -0.05
CA GLY A 263 0.93 21.78 -1.25
C GLY A 263 -0.45 22.42 -1.08
N ILE A 264 -0.78 23.31 -2.01
CA ILE A 264 -1.99 24.12 -1.98
C ILE A 264 -2.82 23.78 -3.22
N PHE A 265 -4.15 23.71 -3.08
CA PHE A 265 -5.06 23.52 -4.20
C PHE A 265 -5.73 24.81 -4.63
N LEU A 266 -6.15 24.83 -5.88
CA LEU A 266 -7.12 25.78 -6.42
C LEU A 266 -8.42 25.05 -6.76
N PRO A 267 -9.58 25.73 -6.71
CA PRO A 267 -10.83 25.15 -7.13
C PRO A 267 -10.72 24.66 -8.58
N ASN A 268 -11.30 23.50 -8.87
CA ASN A 268 -11.28 22.86 -10.19
C ASN A 268 -9.88 22.45 -10.69
N SER A 269 -8.86 22.44 -9.83
CA SER A 269 -7.55 21.87 -10.17
C SER A 269 -7.40 20.47 -9.57
N PRO A 270 -7.18 19.42 -10.38
CA PRO A 270 -7.06 18.05 -9.88
C PRO A 270 -5.72 17.79 -9.17
N LYS A 271 -4.74 18.68 -9.34
CA LYS A 271 -3.40 18.55 -8.75
C LYS A 271 -3.04 19.79 -7.93
N PRO A 272 -2.26 19.63 -6.85
CA PRO A 272 -1.79 20.77 -6.08
C PRO A 272 -0.85 21.64 -6.91
N LEU A 273 -0.71 22.90 -6.48
CA LEU A 273 0.27 23.83 -7.04
C LEU A 273 1.70 23.29 -6.82
N LEU A 274 2.56 23.51 -7.83
CA LEU A 274 3.96 23.10 -7.79
C LEU A 274 4.76 23.96 -6.80
N THR A 275 5.96 23.48 -6.46
CA THR A 275 6.93 24.29 -5.68
C THR A 275 7.17 25.63 -6.37
N PRO A 276 7.16 26.75 -5.61
CA PRO A 276 7.24 26.88 -4.16
C PRO A 276 5.89 27.14 -3.47
N PHE A 277 4.74 26.92 -4.13
CA PHE A 277 3.40 27.12 -3.55
C PHE A 277 3.01 25.99 -2.57
N ARG A 278 3.85 25.80 -1.54
CA ARG A 278 3.59 24.90 -0.43
C ARG A 278 3.56 25.72 0.85
N LEU A 279 2.52 25.52 1.65
CA LEU A 279 2.36 26.18 2.93
C LEU A 279 3.01 25.33 4.02
N GLU A 280 3.81 25.96 4.86
CA GLU A 280 4.31 25.35 6.09
C GLU A 280 3.17 25.08 7.07
N ILE A 281 3.14 23.87 7.63
CA ILE A 281 2.27 23.54 8.75
C ILE A 281 3.09 23.62 10.04
N PRO A 282 2.78 24.54 10.96
CA PRO A 282 3.53 24.71 12.20
C PRO A 282 3.64 23.41 12.99
N TYR A 283 4.77 23.23 13.66
CA TYR A 283 5.11 22.10 14.55
C TYR A 283 5.27 20.73 13.89
N VAL A 284 4.74 20.49 12.69
CA VAL A 284 4.88 19.17 12.02
C VAL A 284 6.35 18.88 11.71
N GLY A 285 7.09 19.83 11.12
CA GLY A 285 8.52 19.68 10.85
C GLY A 285 9.34 19.34 12.10
N PRO A 286 9.29 20.15 13.17
CA PRO A 286 10.00 19.87 14.42
C PRO A 286 9.63 18.53 15.07
N LEU A 287 8.35 18.12 15.04
CA LEU A 287 7.92 16.82 15.57
C LEU A 287 8.53 15.64 14.79
N LEU A 288 8.62 15.77 13.46
CA LEU A 288 9.23 14.75 12.61
C LEU A 288 10.76 14.69 12.81
N VAL A 289 11.40 15.84 13.03
CA VAL A 289 12.82 15.91 13.41
C VAL A 289 13.06 15.22 14.75
N ALA A 290 12.22 15.51 15.75
CA ALA A 290 12.29 14.86 17.06
C ALA A 290 12.12 13.34 16.93
N SER A 291 11.16 12.88 16.13
CA SER A 291 11.01 11.44 15.82
C SER A 291 12.24 10.85 15.13
N GLY A 292 12.84 11.57 14.18
CA GLY A 292 14.08 11.18 13.52
C GLY A 292 15.23 11.00 14.51
N VAL A 293 15.45 11.97 15.40
CA VAL A 293 16.48 11.90 16.45
C VAL A 293 16.22 10.73 17.40
N LEU A 294 14.97 10.52 17.83
CA LEU A 294 14.59 9.38 18.66
C LEU A 294 14.82 8.05 17.95
N SER A 295 14.55 7.97 16.64
CA SER A 295 14.78 6.77 15.82
C SER A 295 16.28 6.49 15.66
N LEU A 296 17.12 7.51 15.47
CA LEU A 296 18.58 7.38 15.47
C LEU A 296 19.11 6.90 16.83
N GLY A 297 18.65 7.50 17.92
CA GLY A 297 19.02 7.10 19.28
C GLY A 297 18.59 5.66 19.59
N MET A 298 17.40 5.27 19.15
CA MET A 298 16.90 3.90 19.24
C MET A 298 17.84 2.93 18.51
N ILE A 299 18.21 3.22 17.27
CA ILE A 299 19.14 2.40 16.48
C ILE A 299 20.48 2.26 17.20
N ALA A 300 21.08 3.37 17.64
CA ALA A 300 22.36 3.35 18.34
C ALA A 300 22.29 2.54 19.64
N SER A 301 21.20 2.68 20.39
CA SER A 301 20.96 1.95 21.64
C SER A 301 20.80 0.44 21.41
N PHE A 302 20.04 0.04 20.39
CA PHE A 302 19.88 -1.36 20.02
C PHE A 302 21.14 -1.98 19.42
N LEU A 303 21.91 -1.23 18.61
CA LEU A 303 23.23 -1.68 18.16
C LEU A 303 24.17 -1.93 19.35
N SER A 304 24.21 -0.99 20.30
CA SER A 304 24.99 -1.15 21.53
C SER A 304 24.57 -2.40 22.33
N TYR A 305 23.27 -2.66 22.45
CA TYR A 305 22.76 -3.89 23.06
C TYR A 305 23.16 -5.15 22.29
N LEU A 306 23.01 -5.17 20.96
CA LEU A 306 23.30 -6.33 20.13
C LEU A 306 24.78 -6.70 20.10
N TYR A 307 25.68 -5.70 20.07
CA TYR A 307 27.13 -5.92 20.01
C TYR A 307 27.80 -6.03 21.37
N ARG A 308 27.33 -5.29 22.39
CA ARG A 308 28.00 -5.20 23.70
C ARG A 308 27.22 -5.84 24.85
N GLY A 309 26.01 -6.36 24.61
CA GLY A 309 25.16 -6.94 25.65
C GLY A 309 24.66 -5.93 26.68
N ASN A 310 24.63 -4.63 26.36
CA ASN A 310 24.26 -3.59 27.31
C ASN A 310 22.73 -3.53 27.52
N GLU A 311 22.24 -4.13 28.59
CA GLU A 311 20.80 -4.13 28.96
C GLU A 311 20.26 -2.72 29.28
N LYS A 312 21.10 -1.80 29.77
CA LYS A 312 20.66 -0.40 29.97
C LYS A 312 20.37 0.25 28.62
N ALA A 313 21.24 0.05 27.63
CA ALA A 313 21.03 0.53 26.27
C ALA A 313 19.76 -0.07 25.66
N ARG A 314 19.48 -1.35 25.90
CA ARG A 314 18.22 -1.98 25.47
C ARG A 314 16.99 -1.25 26.01
N LYS A 315 16.93 -0.97 27.31
CA LYS A 315 15.82 -0.24 27.94
C LYS A 315 15.66 1.17 27.37
N ILE A 316 16.78 1.88 27.17
CA ILE A 316 16.79 3.20 26.55
C ILE A 316 16.26 3.12 25.11
N GLY A 317 16.66 2.12 24.34
CA GLY A 317 16.18 1.90 22.98
C GLY A 317 14.67 1.74 22.91
N TYR A 318 14.05 0.99 23.84
CA TYR A 318 12.60 0.87 23.92
C TYR A 318 11.90 2.17 24.34
N TRP A 319 12.48 2.96 25.26
CA TRP A 319 11.98 4.29 25.58
C TRP A 319 12.01 5.22 24.36
N MET A 320 13.09 5.18 23.59
CA MET A 320 13.24 5.95 22.35
C MET A 320 12.28 5.49 21.26
N LEU A 321 12.02 4.17 21.13
CA LEU A 321 11.00 3.62 20.24
C LEU A 321 9.61 4.20 20.57
N SER A 322 9.21 4.13 21.84
CA SER A 322 7.92 4.67 22.30
C SER A 322 7.82 6.18 22.09
N GLY A 323 8.90 6.92 22.36
CA GLY A 323 8.98 8.35 22.08
C GLY A 323 8.85 8.66 20.59
N SER A 324 9.49 7.87 19.73
CA SER A 324 9.40 8.02 18.27
C SER A 324 7.97 7.77 17.79
N ILE A 325 7.32 6.69 18.24
CA ILE A 325 5.91 6.40 17.94
C ILE A 325 5.00 7.56 18.35
N LEU A 326 5.17 8.08 19.58
CA LEU A 326 4.37 9.19 20.09
C LEU A 326 4.56 10.45 19.24
N THR A 327 5.80 10.82 18.93
CA THR A 327 6.11 12.03 18.17
C THR A 327 5.62 11.95 16.72
N VAL A 328 5.72 10.80 16.05
CA VAL A 328 5.10 10.59 14.72
C VAL A 328 3.59 10.69 14.79
N THR A 329 2.97 10.07 15.79
CA THR A 329 1.51 10.12 15.98
C THR A 329 1.04 11.56 16.16
N LEU A 330 1.74 12.34 17.00
CA LEU A 330 1.49 13.75 17.18
C LEU A 330 1.72 14.55 15.88
N ALA A 331 2.78 14.26 15.12
CA ALA A 331 3.04 14.93 13.84
C ALA A 331 1.90 14.70 12.84
N ILE A 332 1.40 13.45 12.73
CA ILE A 332 0.25 13.12 11.89
C ILE A 332 -1.02 13.82 12.40
N ALA A 333 -1.28 13.82 13.71
CA ALA A 333 -2.44 14.47 14.28
C ALA A 333 -2.42 16.00 14.06
N VAL A 334 -1.27 16.65 14.28
CA VAL A 334 -1.06 18.08 14.02
C VAL A 334 -1.17 18.39 12.53
N LEU A 335 -0.67 17.52 11.65
CA LEU A 335 -0.85 17.69 10.21
C LEU A 335 -2.33 17.63 9.82
N VAL A 336 -3.05 16.61 10.26
CA VAL A 336 -4.49 16.44 9.98
C VAL A 336 -5.31 17.59 10.55
N TYR A 337 -5.01 18.02 11.77
CA TYR A 337 -5.66 19.15 12.41
C TYR A 337 -5.32 20.47 11.71
N GLY A 338 -4.03 20.70 11.44
CA GLY A 338 -3.51 21.89 10.76
C GLY A 338 -4.15 22.11 9.39
N VAL A 339 -4.31 21.05 8.60
CA VAL A 339 -5.00 21.13 7.29
C VAL A 339 -6.47 21.54 7.44
N LYS A 340 -7.16 21.10 8.49
CA LYS A 340 -8.58 21.41 8.70
C LYS A 340 -8.85 22.82 9.23
N ILE A 341 -7.95 23.36 10.06
CA ILE A 341 -8.16 24.66 10.73
C ILE A 341 -7.52 25.83 10.00
N THR A 342 -6.67 25.57 9.00
CA THR A 342 -5.89 26.63 8.37
C THR A 342 -6.77 27.40 7.39
N ASP A 343 -7.33 28.50 7.88
CA ASP A 343 -8.02 29.49 7.07
C ASP A 343 -7.06 30.49 6.42
N ASN A 344 -7.54 31.20 5.40
CA ASN A 344 -6.82 32.23 4.67
C ASN A 344 -5.46 31.75 4.14
N VAL A 345 -5.44 30.56 3.53
CA VAL A 345 -4.24 29.89 3.01
C VAL A 345 -3.40 30.81 2.14
N GLY A 346 -4.02 31.56 1.21
CA GLY A 346 -3.31 32.49 0.34
C GLY A 346 -2.62 33.64 1.08
N ALA A 347 -3.22 34.17 2.16
CA ALA A 347 -2.60 35.23 2.97
C ALA A 347 -1.42 34.70 3.79
N ARG A 348 -1.52 33.48 4.32
CA ARG A 348 -0.40 32.84 5.02
C ARG A 348 0.75 32.51 4.08
N LEU A 349 0.44 32.06 2.88
CA LEU A 349 1.45 31.82 1.85
C LEU A 349 2.16 33.11 1.43
N GLU A 350 1.42 34.21 1.29
CA GLU A 350 2.00 35.53 1.02
C GLU A 350 2.97 35.96 2.11
N ALA A 351 2.56 35.83 3.39
CA ALA A 351 3.43 36.14 4.52
C ALA A 351 4.69 35.26 4.54
N GLN A 352 4.57 33.97 4.22
CA GLN A 352 5.69 33.03 4.12
C GLN A 352 6.66 33.41 2.98
N LEU A 353 6.14 33.77 1.81
CA LEU A 353 6.95 34.19 0.67
C LEU A 353 7.60 35.56 0.89
N ALA A 354 6.96 36.46 1.63
CA ALA A 354 7.54 37.76 1.98
C ALA A 354 8.79 37.63 2.87
N GLN A 355 8.89 36.56 3.67
CA GLN A 355 10.07 36.28 4.49
C GLN A 355 11.26 35.71 3.69
N ASN A 356 11.04 35.24 2.45
CA ASN A 356 12.07 34.71 1.59
C ASN A 356 12.10 35.45 0.23
N PRO A 357 13.05 36.38 0.00
CA PRO A 357 13.11 37.21 -1.21
C PRO A 357 13.10 36.40 -2.52
N ASN A 358 13.61 35.17 -2.52
CA ASN A 358 13.67 34.30 -3.70
C ASN A 358 12.41 33.45 -3.91
N GLY A 359 11.46 33.48 -2.99
CA GLY A 359 10.24 32.67 -3.04
C GLY A 359 9.36 33.03 -4.23
N TYR A 360 9.17 34.32 -4.50
CA TYR A 360 8.37 34.80 -5.64
C TYR A 360 9.05 34.53 -6.99
N VAL A 361 10.38 34.64 -7.07
CA VAL A 361 11.14 34.29 -8.28
C VAL A 361 10.99 32.79 -8.60
N THR A 362 11.12 31.93 -7.58
CA THR A 362 10.94 30.48 -7.75
C THR A 362 9.50 30.14 -8.18
N ALA A 363 8.51 30.89 -7.66
CA ALA A 363 7.10 30.75 -8.02
C ALA A 363 6.85 31.13 -9.48
N GLY A 364 7.35 32.27 -9.92
CA GLY A 364 7.25 32.68 -11.31
C GLY A 364 7.91 31.71 -12.27
N ARG A 365 9.08 31.18 -11.91
CA ARG A 365 9.78 30.19 -12.72
C ARG A 365 8.94 28.93 -12.90
N ALA A 366 8.38 28.38 -11.82
CA ALA A 366 7.52 27.20 -11.88
C ALA A 366 6.22 27.43 -12.67
N LEU A 367 5.68 28.66 -12.67
CA LEU A 367 4.54 29.04 -13.51
C LEU A 367 4.92 29.13 -14.99
N ALA A 368 6.07 29.73 -15.29
CA ALA A 368 6.58 29.85 -16.66
C ALA A 368 6.89 28.47 -17.27
N GLU A 369 7.39 27.52 -16.48
CA GLU A 369 7.61 26.13 -16.91
C GLU A 369 6.32 25.45 -17.39
N LYS A 370 5.15 25.85 -16.87
CA LYS A 370 3.85 25.34 -17.33
C LYS A 370 3.36 25.96 -18.64
N GLN A 371 3.91 27.09 -19.08
CA GLN A 371 3.42 27.83 -20.24
C GLN A 371 3.91 27.26 -21.59
N GLN A 372 4.51 26.07 -21.63
CA GLN A 372 5.05 25.42 -22.84
C GLN A 372 5.95 26.35 -23.69
N LEU A 373 6.66 27.28 -23.04
CA LEU A 373 7.58 28.19 -23.70
C LEU A 373 8.73 27.42 -24.33
N SER A 374 9.24 27.89 -25.46
CA SER A 374 10.48 27.35 -26.03
C SER A 374 11.65 27.58 -25.07
N ALA A 375 12.68 26.72 -25.14
CA ALA A 375 13.87 26.88 -24.29
C ALA A 375 14.54 28.25 -24.45
N GLN A 376 14.49 28.84 -25.65
CA GLN A 376 15.01 30.17 -25.91
C GLN A 376 14.16 31.26 -25.24
N GLU A 377 12.83 31.17 -25.31
CA GLU A 377 11.93 32.12 -24.64
C GLU A 377 12.06 32.04 -23.12
N PHE A 378 12.13 30.83 -22.57
CA PHE A 378 12.30 30.62 -21.14
C PHE A 378 13.61 31.21 -20.62
N SER A 379 14.71 31.06 -21.37
CA SER A 379 16.03 31.60 -21.00
C SER A 379 16.12 33.13 -21.02
N ARG A 380 15.20 33.80 -21.73
CA ARG A 380 15.14 35.28 -21.82
C ARG A 380 14.39 35.92 -20.66
N ILE A 381 13.66 35.13 -19.87
CA ILE A 381 12.91 35.67 -18.73
C ILE A 381 13.87 36.02 -17.60
N THR A 382 13.82 37.28 -17.17
CA THR A 382 14.65 37.81 -16.08
C THR A 382 14.10 37.40 -14.70
N PRO A 383 14.94 37.36 -13.65
CA PRO A 383 14.48 37.11 -12.28
C PRO A 383 13.36 38.05 -11.83
N LEU A 384 13.41 39.33 -12.22
CA LEU A 384 12.38 40.32 -11.91
C LEU A 384 11.03 39.98 -12.58
N GLN A 385 11.06 39.52 -13.83
CA GLN A 385 9.85 39.07 -14.52
C GLN A 385 9.25 37.83 -13.86
N PHE A 386 10.07 36.87 -13.43
CA PHE A 386 9.59 35.74 -12.64
C PHE A 386 8.95 36.21 -11.32
N GLU A 387 9.60 37.13 -10.61
CA GLU A 387 9.02 37.68 -9.38
C GLU A 387 7.63 38.29 -9.61
N GLN A 388 7.49 39.10 -10.65
CA GLN A 388 6.22 39.72 -11.04
C GLN A 388 5.15 38.66 -11.37
N MET A 389 5.49 37.64 -12.15
CA MET A 389 4.59 36.52 -12.47
C MET A 389 4.09 35.82 -11.20
N GLY A 390 5.01 35.52 -10.26
CA GLY A 390 4.67 34.89 -8.99
C GLY A 390 3.74 35.73 -8.13
N ARG A 391 4.00 37.05 -8.03
CA ARG A 391 3.16 37.99 -7.27
C ARG A 391 1.77 38.14 -7.89
N GLN A 392 1.68 38.32 -9.20
CA GLN A 392 0.41 38.45 -9.92
C GLN A 392 -0.46 37.19 -9.76
N PHE A 393 0.15 36.01 -9.91
CA PHE A 393 -0.57 34.76 -9.72
C PHE A 393 -1.13 34.61 -8.31
N LEU A 394 -0.33 34.93 -7.30
CA LEU A 394 -0.77 34.89 -5.91
C LEU A 394 -1.93 35.86 -5.68
N GLN A 395 -1.82 37.10 -6.14
CA GLN A 395 -2.89 38.10 -6.02
C GLN A 395 -4.20 37.65 -6.67
N ALA A 396 -4.14 37.06 -7.86
CA ALA A 396 -5.31 36.60 -8.60
C ALA A 396 -6.01 35.40 -7.94
N ASN A 397 -5.26 34.53 -7.26
CA ASN A 397 -5.78 33.25 -6.75
C ASN A 397 -5.89 33.17 -5.23
N LYS A 398 -5.46 34.23 -4.51
CA LYS A 398 -5.29 34.26 -3.05
C LYS A 398 -6.50 33.74 -2.27
N SER A 399 -7.70 34.18 -2.61
CA SER A 399 -8.95 33.85 -1.91
C SER A 399 -9.45 32.43 -2.19
N ALA A 400 -9.02 31.84 -3.29
CA ALA A 400 -9.48 30.53 -3.74
C ALA A 400 -8.61 29.37 -3.21
N MET A 401 -7.42 29.68 -2.70
CA MET A 401 -6.46 28.68 -2.22
C MET A 401 -6.97 27.94 -0.98
N TYR A 402 -6.88 26.61 -0.99
CA TYR A 402 -7.22 25.77 0.15
C TYR A 402 -6.24 24.60 0.34
N LEU A 403 -6.25 24.00 1.52
CA LEU A 403 -5.46 22.80 1.84
C LEU A 403 -6.32 21.54 1.79
N SER A 404 -5.69 20.43 1.43
CA SER A 404 -6.33 19.11 1.45
C SER A 404 -5.34 18.04 1.90
N LEU A 405 -5.82 17.00 2.58
CA LEU A 405 -4.98 15.83 2.89
C LEU A 405 -4.61 15.03 1.65
N ASN A 406 -5.32 15.24 0.53
CA ASN A 406 -5.03 14.62 -0.76
C ASN A 406 -3.86 15.30 -1.50
N THR A 407 -3.21 16.30 -0.91
CA THR A 407 -2.17 17.08 -1.59
C THR A 407 -0.95 16.23 -1.96
N ASN A 408 -0.44 15.46 -1.00
CA ASN A 408 0.62 14.51 -1.28
C ASN A 408 0.29 13.23 -0.53
N PRO A 409 -0.54 12.34 -1.13
CA PRO A 409 -0.92 11.10 -0.48
C PRO A 409 0.28 10.27 -0.05
N VAL A 410 1.42 10.37 -0.74
CA VAL A 410 2.66 9.64 -0.41
C VAL A 410 3.26 10.09 0.91
N GLU A 411 3.29 11.40 1.17
CA GLU A 411 3.92 11.89 2.39
C GLU A 411 3.15 11.42 3.62
N LEU A 412 1.83 11.56 3.60
CA LEU A 412 0.97 11.05 4.67
C LEU A 412 1.03 9.52 4.76
N SER A 413 1.01 8.83 3.61
CA SER A 413 1.18 7.38 3.51
C SER A 413 2.49 6.90 4.12
N GLY A 414 3.59 7.58 3.81
CA GLY A 414 4.92 7.31 4.35
C GLY A 414 4.92 7.46 5.87
N LEU A 415 4.34 8.55 6.40
CA LEU A 415 4.24 8.76 7.85
C LEU A 415 3.42 7.65 8.53
N ILE A 416 2.30 7.23 7.94
CA ILE A 416 1.48 6.11 8.46
C ILE A 416 2.27 4.79 8.40
N MET A 417 2.99 4.52 7.31
CA MET A 417 3.84 3.33 7.18
C MET A 417 4.95 3.32 8.24
N VAL A 418 5.55 4.47 8.55
CA VAL A 418 6.53 4.58 9.63
C VAL A 418 5.90 4.28 10.98
N LEU A 419 4.76 4.90 11.28
CA LEU A 419 4.03 4.65 12.51
C LEU A 419 3.72 3.16 12.69
N VAL A 420 3.28 2.49 11.62
CA VAL A 420 2.97 1.06 11.67
C VAL A 420 4.24 0.21 11.77
N ALA A 421 5.32 0.53 11.04
CA ALA A 421 6.57 -0.21 11.14
C ALA A 421 7.15 -0.18 12.56
N LEU A 422 7.17 1.00 13.19
CA LEU A 422 7.60 1.17 14.58
C LEU A 422 6.61 0.54 15.56
N GLY A 423 5.30 0.71 15.34
CA GLY A 423 4.25 0.10 16.14
C GLY A 423 4.27 -1.43 16.08
N PHE A 424 4.60 -2.01 14.93
CA PHE A 424 4.79 -3.44 14.74
C PHE A 424 5.95 -3.95 15.61
N VAL A 425 7.08 -3.25 15.61
CA VAL A 425 8.22 -3.58 16.49
C VAL A 425 7.81 -3.50 17.96
N ALA A 426 7.14 -2.41 18.38
CA ALA A 426 6.68 -2.26 19.75
C ALA A 426 5.71 -3.38 20.15
N LEU A 427 4.78 -3.73 19.25
CA LEU A 427 3.80 -4.78 19.47
C LEU A 427 4.47 -6.14 19.67
N PHE A 428 5.34 -6.55 18.76
CA PHE A 428 5.98 -7.87 18.85
C PHE A 428 7.14 -7.93 19.84
N SER A 429 7.60 -6.79 20.36
CA SER A 429 8.48 -6.73 21.54
C SER A 429 7.74 -7.08 22.84
N PHE A 430 6.42 -6.90 22.87
CA PHE A 430 5.60 -7.28 24.02
C PHE A 430 5.37 -8.79 24.03
N ARG A 431 5.84 -9.46 25.10
CA ARG A 431 5.67 -10.90 25.36
C ARG A 431 6.07 -11.79 24.17
N THR A 432 7.23 -11.52 23.57
CA THR A 432 7.73 -12.24 22.39
C THR A 432 7.79 -13.77 22.59
N GLU A 433 8.11 -14.27 23.79
CA GLU A 433 8.17 -15.72 24.06
C GLU A 433 6.81 -16.41 23.88
N GLN A 434 5.73 -15.82 24.41
CA GLN A 434 4.37 -16.36 24.25
C GLN A 434 3.94 -16.41 22.77
N LEU A 435 4.37 -15.41 22.00
CA LEU A 435 4.15 -15.38 20.56
C LEU A 435 4.92 -16.52 19.86
N ARG A 436 6.20 -16.71 20.18
CA ARG A 436 7.01 -17.79 19.61
C ARG A 436 6.41 -19.15 19.87
N GLU A 437 5.86 -19.40 21.05
CA GLU A 437 5.21 -20.66 21.39
C GLU A 437 3.98 -20.94 20.52
N ARG A 438 3.19 -19.92 20.21
CA ARG A 438 1.95 -20.04 19.42
C ARG A 438 2.16 -20.08 17.91
N LEU A 439 3.28 -19.55 17.42
CA LEU A 439 3.61 -19.62 16.01
C LEU A 439 3.87 -21.08 15.58
N PRO A 440 3.51 -21.45 14.33
CA PRO A 440 3.81 -22.78 13.78
C PRO A 440 5.30 -23.13 13.88
N SER A 441 5.62 -24.42 13.72
CA SER A 441 7.01 -24.86 13.68
C SER A 441 7.77 -24.20 12.51
N LEU A 442 9.09 -24.09 12.65
CA LEU A 442 9.96 -23.51 11.63
C LEU A 442 9.79 -24.22 10.28
N ASP A 443 9.66 -25.54 10.27
CA ASP A 443 9.47 -26.32 9.03
C ASP A 443 8.17 -25.97 8.31
N VAL A 444 7.08 -25.72 9.07
CA VAL A 444 5.80 -25.32 8.51
C VAL A 444 5.89 -23.91 7.91
N LEU A 445 6.53 -22.99 8.63
CA LEU A 445 6.72 -21.61 8.17
C LEU A 445 7.63 -21.55 6.94
N ASP A 446 8.75 -22.26 6.95
CA ASP A 446 9.70 -22.34 5.85
C ASP A 446 9.08 -22.99 4.60
N GLY A 447 8.34 -24.09 4.77
CA GLY A 447 7.60 -24.73 3.69
C GLY A 447 6.47 -23.85 3.12
N LEU A 448 5.80 -23.06 3.96
CA LEU A 448 4.77 -22.11 3.51
C LEU A 448 5.40 -20.91 2.80
N MET A 449 6.52 -20.41 3.29
CA MET A 449 7.31 -19.34 2.67
C MET A 449 7.77 -19.76 1.27
N TYR A 450 8.30 -20.98 1.12
CA TYR A 450 8.65 -21.53 -0.19
C TYR A 450 7.46 -21.58 -1.15
N LYS A 451 6.32 -22.13 -0.71
CA LYS A 451 5.11 -22.24 -1.56
C LYS A 451 4.57 -20.87 -1.99
N THR A 452 4.53 -19.92 -1.07
CA THR A 452 4.08 -18.55 -1.37
C THR A 452 5.07 -17.81 -2.25
N ALA A 453 6.38 -18.02 -2.09
CA ALA A 453 7.41 -17.50 -2.99
C ALA A 453 7.31 -18.09 -4.40
N CYS A 454 7.01 -19.38 -4.55
CA CYS A 454 6.75 -19.99 -5.87
C CYS A 454 5.55 -19.34 -6.57
N LEU A 455 4.45 -19.13 -5.82
CA LEU A 455 3.26 -18.47 -6.37
C LEU A 455 3.54 -17.00 -6.72
N ALA A 456 4.28 -16.28 -5.89
CA ALA A 456 4.71 -14.91 -6.19
C ALA A 456 5.61 -14.86 -7.44
N PHE A 457 6.58 -15.77 -7.56
CA PHE A 457 7.43 -15.88 -8.74
C PHE A 457 6.62 -16.14 -10.02
N ALA A 458 5.72 -17.13 -10.00
CA ALA A 458 4.88 -17.46 -11.14
C ALA A 458 3.95 -16.30 -11.52
N GLY A 459 3.34 -15.65 -10.52
CA GLY A 459 2.49 -14.47 -10.72
C GLY A 459 3.25 -13.28 -11.29
N LEU A 460 4.45 -12.98 -10.77
CA LEU A 460 5.32 -11.93 -11.29
C LEU A 460 5.85 -12.25 -12.69
N ALA A 461 6.09 -13.53 -13.02
CA ALA A 461 6.43 -13.93 -14.38
C ALA A 461 5.27 -13.65 -15.35
N MET A 462 4.05 -14.02 -14.97
CA MET A 462 2.85 -13.74 -15.74
C MET A 462 2.60 -12.24 -15.87
N LEU A 463 2.86 -11.45 -14.82
CA LEU A 463 2.86 -9.98 -14.87
C LEU A 463 3.81 -9.48 -15.97
N LEU A 464 5.06 -9.95 -16.00
CA LEU A 464 6.03 -9.51 -17.01
C LEU A 464 5.62 -9.89 -18.44
N ILE A 465 5.14 -11.12 -18.63
CA ILE A 465 4.71 -11.62 -19.95
C ILE A 465 3.49 -10.81 -20.45
N THR A 466 2.45 -10.71 -19.63
CA THR A 466 1.22 -9.98 -19.99
C THR A 466 1.48 -8.48 -20.13
N GLY A 467 2.41 -7.93 -19.35
CA GLY A 467 2.84 -6.54 -19.42
C GLY A 467 3.56 -6.24 -20.72
N ALA A 468 4.46 -7.12 -21.15
CA ALA A 468 5.16 -6.98 -22.42
C ALA A 468 4.20 -7.05 -23.62
N ILE A 469 3.18 -7.93 -23.57
CA ILE A 469 2.16 -8.01 -24.61
C ILE A 469 1.33 -6.73 -24.66
N TRP A 470 0.84 -6.26 -23.51
CA TRP A 470 0.12 -5.00 -23.40
C TRP A 470 0.97 -3.83 -23.90
N ALA A 471 2.26 -3.81 -23.56
CA ALA A 471 3.17 -2.75 -23.95
C ALA A 471 3.37 -2.68 -25.46
N ASN A 472 3.47 -3.84 -26.11
CA ASN A 472 3.57 -3.90 -27.56
C ASN A 472 2.31 -3.35 -28.26
N GLU A 473 1.13 -3.60 -27.69
CA GLU A 473 -0.13 -3.08 -28.22
C GLU A 473 -0.26 -1.56 -28.01
N SER A 474 0.08 -1.06 -26.82
CA SER A 474 -0.08 0.35 -26.46
C SER A 474 1.03 1.24 -27.02
N TRP A 475 2.30 0.82 -26.94
CA TRP A 475 3.47 1.65 -27.27
C TRP A 475 4.26 1.15 -28.48
N GLY A 476 3.80 0.09 -29.16
CA GLY A 476 4.47 -0.46 -30.34
C GLY A 476 5.78 -1.20 -30.05
N ARG A 477 6.09 -1.47 -28.77
CA ARG A 477 7.27 -2.23 -28.34
C ARG A 477 6.98 -3.02 -27.06
N PRO A 478 7.51 -4.24 -26.91
CA PRO A 478 7.21 -5.09 -25.75
C PRO A 478 7.96 -4.69 -24.47
N TRP A 479 8.97 -3.83 -24.58
CA TRP A 479 9.76 -3.40 -23.43
C TRP A 479 10.40 -2.03 -23.69
N GLY A 480 10.34 -1.14 -22.70
CA GLY A 480 10.86 0.22 -22.77
C GLY A 480 11.93 0.57 -21.75
N PHE A 481 12.25 -0.32 -20.80
CA PHE A 481 13.09 -0.06 -19.62
C PHE A 481 12.61 1.13 -18.80
N ASP A 482 11.30 1.34 -18.72
CA ASP A 482 10.76 2.33 -17.80
C ASP A 482 10.97 1.89 -16.34
N SER A 483 10.77 2.81 -15.40
CA SER A 483 11.03 2.53 -13.98
C SER A 483 10.12 1.41 -13.43
N LYS A 484 8.89 1.24 -13.96
CA LYS A 484 7.98 0.17 -13.51
C LYS A 484 8.32 -1.17 -14.09
N GLU A 485 8.58 -1.25 -15.40
CA GLU A 485 9.10 -2.45 -16.06
C GLU A 485 10.37 -2.94 -15.38
N THR A 486 11.33 -2.03 -15.14
CA THR A 486 12.61 -2.35 -14.49
C THR A 486 12.40 -2.82 -13.06
N GLY A 487 11.57 -2.12 -12.27
CA GLY A 487 11.25 -2.51 -10.90
C GLY A 487 10.59 -3.89 -10.81
N ALA A 488 9.64 -4.18 -11.70
CA ALA A 488 8.98 -5.48 -11.78
C ALA A 488 9.95 -6.60 -12.16
N LEU A 489 10.88 -6.34 -13.10
CA LEU A 489 11.93 -7.29 -13.48
C LEU A 489 12.85 -7.60 -12.30
N VAL A 490 13.31 -6.58 -11.57
CA VAL A 490 14.17 -6.74 -10.39
C VAL A 490 13.45 -7.51 -9.28
N ALA A 491 12.17 -7.22 -9.03
CA ALA A 491 11.36 -7.97 -8.07
C ALA A 491 11.22 -9.45 -8.48
N TRP A 492 10.93 -9.73 -9.75
CA TRP A 492 10.85 -11.10 -10.27
C TRP A 492 12.19 -11.84 -10.16
N LEU A 493 13.30 -11.23 -10.57
CA LEU A 493 14.64 -11.79 -10.45
C LEU A 493 15.03 -12.07 -8.99
N THR A 494 14.53 -11.28 -8.03
CA THR A 494 14.77 -11.53 -6.60
C THR A 494 14.07 -12.80 -6.13
N TYR A 495 12.81 -13.02 -6.52
CA TYR A 495 12.13 -14.29 -6.25
C TYR A 495 12.72 -15.46 -7.05
N ALA A 496 13.23 -15.22 -8.25
CA ALA A 496 13.98 -16.20 -9.03
C ALA A 496 15.26 -16.62 -8.29
N ALA A 497 16.02 -15.66 -7.75
CA ALA A 497 17.23 -15.90 -6.97
C ALA A 497 16.92 -16.65 -5.67
N PHE A 498 15.81 -16.32 -4.99
CA PHE A 498 15.32 -17.08 -3.83
C PHE A 498 15.10 -18.56 -4.20
N LEU A 499 14.36 -18.83 -5.28
CA LEU A 499 14.03 -20.20 -5.70
C LEU A 499 15.26 -20.95 -6.21
N HIS A 500 16.12 -20.25 -6.96
CA HIS A 500 17.36 -20.82 -7.45
C HIS A 500 18.27 -21.21 -6.29
N ALA A 501 18.47 -20.34 -5.30
CA ALA A 501 19.28 -20.66 -4.12
C ALA A 501 18.68 -21.81 -3.29
N ARG A 502 17.35 -21.87 -3.19
CA ARG A 502 16.63 -22.97 -2.55
C ARG A 502 16.92 -24.31 -3.23
N ILE A 503 16.80 -24.37 -4.55
CA ILE A 503 16.91 -25.62 -5.32
C ILE A 503 18.37 -26.03 -5.51
N SER A 504 19.26 -25.07 -5.81
CA SER A 504 20.68 -25.35 -6.12
C SER A 504 21.55 -25.59 -4.88
N ARG A 505 21.32 -24.82 -3.81
CA ARG A 505 22.16 -24.82 -2.61
C ARG A 505 21.44 -25.29 -1.35
N GLY A 506 20.17 -25.69 -1.44
CA GLY A 506 19.39 -26.14 -0.30
C GLY A 506 19.17 -25.05 0.76
N TRP A 507 19.22 -23.77 0.39
CA TRP A 507 19.08 -22.67 1.36
C TRP A 507 17.73 -22.72 2.06
N THR A 508 17.74 -22.79 3.39
CA THR A 508 16.52 -22.75 4.20
C THR A 508 16.62 -21.73 5.33
N GLY A 509 15.48 -21.42 5.93
CA GLY A 509 15.42 -20.61 7.13
C GLY A 509 15.73 -19.12 6.96
N ARG A 510 16.61 -18.55 7.78
CA ARG A 510 16.84 -17.08 7.85
C ARG A 510 17.21 -16.47 6.49
N ALA A 511 18.07 -17.16 5.73
CA ALA A 511 18.48 -16.69 4.41
C ALA A 511 17.26 -16.56 3.48
N SER A 512 16.41 -17.59 3.42
CA SER A 512 15.16 -17.56 2.67
C SER A 512 14.23 -16.43 3.15
N ALA A 513 14.10 -16.25 4.46
CA ALA A 513 13.26 -15.20 5.03
C ALA A 513 13.73 -13.77 4.64
N TYR A 514 15.04 -13.52 4.63
CA TYR A 514 15.57 -12.22 4.18
C TYR A 514 15.29 -11.94 2.70
N PHE A 515 15.42 -12.95 1.83
CA PHE A 515 15.08 -12.79 0.42
C PHE A 515 13.59 -12.51 0.21
N ALA A 516 12.70 -13.20 0.94
CA ALA A 516 11.27 -12.94 0.88
C ALA A 516 10.92 -11.51 1.34
N ILE A 517 11.63 -11.01 2.37
CA ILE A 517 11.48 -9.62 2.83
C ILE A 517 11.93 -8.63 1.76
N ILE A 518 13.14 -8.81 1.22
CA ILE A 518 13.70 -7.92 0.17
C ILE A 518 12.80 -7.95 -1.07
N GLY A 519 12.37 -9.13 -1.51
CA GLY A 519 11.48 -9.30 -2.66
C GLY A 519 10.17 -8.52 -2.51
N PHE A 520 9.54 -8.56 -1.32
CA PHE A 520 8.33 -7.78 -1.08
C PHE A 520 8.60 -6.27 -0.98
N LEU A 521 9.71 -5.84 -0.37
CA LEU A 521 10.08 -4.43 -0.35
C LEU A 521 10.29 -3.87 -1.78
N LEU A 522 10.86 -4.66 -2.69
CA LEU A 522 10.98 -4.30 -4.11
C LEU A 522 9.62 -4.24 -4.81
N VAL A 523 8.68 -5.13 -4.48
CA VAL A 523 7.28 -5.04 -4.94
C VAL A 523 6.62 -3.74 -4.47
N VAL A 524 6.76 -3.39 -3.18
CA VAL A 524 6.22 -2.13 -2.63
C VAL A 524 6.87 -0.92 -3.28
N PHE A 525 8.18 -0.95 -3.53
CA PHE A 525 8.89 0.12 -4.24
C PHE A 525 8.40 0.27 -5.69
N THR A 526 8.16 -0.84 -6.40
CA THR A 526 7.61 -0.79 -7.77
C THR A 526 6.18 -0.24 -7.78
N TYR A 527 5.38 -0.62 -6.78
CA TYR A 527 4.00 -0.20 -6.63
C TYR A 527 3.84 1.29 -6.23
N LEU A 528 4.47 1.72 -5.13
CA LEU A 528 4.38 3.09 -4.59
C LEU A 528 5.55 3.97 -5.03
N GLY A 529 6.78 3.48 -4.85
CA GLY A 529 8.00 4.26 -5.07
C GLY A 529 8.09 4.77 -6.50
N VAL A 530 7.94 3.90 -7.50
CA VAL A 530 7.98 4.31 -8.90
C VAL A 530 6.81 5.24 -9.25
N SER A 531 5.62 4.99 -8.71
CA SER A 531 4.43 5.80 -9.02
C SER A 531 4.56 7.25 -8.57
N TYR A 532 5.43 7.57 -7.62
CA TYR A 532 5.49 8.91 -7.02
C TYR A 532 6.87 9.55 -6.95
N LEU A 533 7.94 8.77 -6.97
CA LEU A 533 9.32 9.26 -6.86
C LEU A 533 10.03 9.33 -8.21
N LEU A 534 9.57 8.56 -9.21
CA LEU A 534 10.25 8.42 -10.50
C LEU A 534 9.31 8.81 -11.66
N PRO A 535 9.82 9.50 -12.69
CA PRO A 535 9.06 9.74 -13.92
C PRO A 535 8.88 8.43 -14.70
N GLY A 536 7.71 8.22 -15.30
CA GLY A 536 7.48 7.03 -16.12
C GLY A 536 6.14 7.04 -16.87
N LEU A 537 6.08 6.28 -17.97
CA LEU A 537 4.89 6.10 -18.83
C LEU A 537 3.71 5.43 -18.10
N HIS A 538 3.92 4.97 -16.88
CA HIS A 538 2.94 4.26 -16.05
C HIS A 538 2.71 4.97 -14.71
N SER A 539 3.03 6.27 -14.59
CA SER A 539 2.69 7.03 -13.40
C SER A 539 1.18 7.09 -13.23
N TYR A 540 0.65 6.40 -12.22
CA TYR A 540 -0.77 6.46 -11.83
C TYR A 540 -1.03 7.59 -10.81
N ALA A 541 -0.09 8.56 -10.71
CA ALA A 541 -0.10 9.71 -9.79
C ALA A 541 -0.06 11.06 -10.52
#